data_AF-A0A7I8VCG9-F1
#
_entry.id   AF-A0A7I8VCG9-F1
#
_cell.length_a   1.000
_cell.length_b   1.000
_cell.length_c   1.000
_cell.angle_alpha   90.00
_cell.angle_beta   90.00
_cell.angle_gamma   90.00
#
_symmetry.space_group_name_H-M   'P 1'
#
loop_
_entity.id
_entity.type
_entity.pdbx_description
1 polymer ?
#
loop_
_entity_poly.entity_id
_entity_poly.type
_entity_poly.pdbx_seq_one_letter_code
_entity_poly.pdbx_strand_id
1 'polypeptide(L)'
;MKDPQNFKEIDSYAWGLATFRGEPKGQLKITKGYKADWRLVPRHEEDKFRSYTGELPAQNVIPTEMNLPPLLEYLEMSSAARKGNPMTERPKIPLIRNYGKNNRAISDSEQKILDGNL
;
A
#
# COMPACT_ATOMS: atom_id res chain seq x y z
N MET A 1 5.28 -40.16 -29.85
CA MET A 1 4.51 -38.94 -29.56
C MET A 1 4.66 -38.72 -28.06
N LYS A 2 5.49 -37.77 -27.63
CA LYS A 2 5.81 -37.54 -26.20
C LYS A 2 4.79 -36.55 -25.63
N ASP A 3 4.20 -36.88 -24.48
CA ASP A 3 3.19 -36.07 -23.80
C ASP A 3 3.69 -34.64 -23.51
N PRO A 4 2.83 -33.62 -23.62
CA PRO A 4 3.22 -32.25 -23.32
C PRO A 4 3.40 -32.08 -21.81
N GLN A 5 4.65 -31.88 -21.41
CA GLN A 5 5.04 -30.98 -20.31
C GLN A 5 4.17 -31.10 -19.06
N ASN A 6 4.34 -32.21 -18.34
CA ASN A 6 4.03 -32.26 -16.91
C ASN A 6 5.10 -31.40 -16.19
N PHE A 7 4.92 -30.08 -16.20
CA PHE A 7 5.73 -29.17 -15.39
C PHE A 7 5.37 -29.49 -13.93
N LYS A 8 6.10 -30.45 -13.34
CA LYS A 8 6.05 -30.69 -11.89
C LYS A 8 6.20 -29.31 -11.24
N GLU A 9 5.16 -28.89 -10.55
CA GLU A 9 5.17 -27.73 -9.69
C GLU A 9 6.30 -27.95 -8.69
N ILE A 10 7.48 -27.40 -8.98
CA ILE A 10 8.58 -27.41 -8.03
C ILE A 10 8.17 -26.38 -6.99
N ASP A 11 7.57 -26.86 -5.91
CA ASP A 11 7.32 -26.13 -4.67
C ASP A 11 8.66 -25.73 -4.03
N SER A 12 9.42 -24.89 -4.71
CA SER A 12 10.63 -24.28 -4.19
C SER A 12 10.22 -23.13 -3.29
N TYR A 13 10.41 -23.34 -1.99
CA TYR A 13 10.24 -22.30 -1.00
C TYR A 13 11.56 -22.05 -0.29
N ALA A 14 11.77 -20.80 0.12
CA ALA A 14 12.87 -20.40 0.97
C ALA A 14 12.33 -19.67 2.20
N TRP A 15 13.13 -19.60 3.25
CA TRP A 15 12.85 -18.82 4.44
C TRP A 15 13.88 -17.72 4.59
N GLY A 16 13.46 -16.54 5.03
CA GLY A 16 14.37 -15.42 5.25
C GLY A 16 13.80 -14.39 6.22
N LEU A 17 14.68 -13.55 6.76
CA LEU A 17 14.29 -12.35 7.49
C LEU A 17 14.02 -11.23 6.50
N ALA A 18 12.81 -10.69 6.54
CA ALA A 18 12.39 -9.66 5.61
C ALA A 18 12.56 -8.27 6.21
N THR A 19 13.15 -7.39 5.43
CA THR A 19 13.20 -5.95 5.69
C THR A 19 12.52 -5.24 4.53
N PHE A 20 11.52 -4.41 4.80
CA PHE A 20 10.80 -3.66 3.78
C PHE A 20 10.87 -2.17 4.11
N ARG A 21 11.43 -1.37 3.21
CA ARG A 21 11.63 0.09 3.40
C ARG A 21 12.34 0.40 4.72
N GLY A 22 13.40 -0.35 5.06
CA GLY A 22 14.14 -0.18 6.32
C GLY A 22 13.47 -0.77 7.56
N GLU A 23 12.18 -1.12 7.51
CA GLU A 23 11.48 -1.74 8.65
C GLU A 23 11.63 -3.27 8.64
N PRO A 24 12.12 -3.89 9.74
CA PRO A 24 12.13 -5.34 9.87
C PRO A 24 10.70 -5.87 9.99
N LYS A 25 10.33 -6.84 9.15
CA LYS A 25 9.02 -7.52 9.14
C LYS A 25 9.06 -8.93 9.73
N GLY A 26 10.24 -9.38 10.17
CA GLY A 26 10.45 -10.71 10.76
C GLY A 26 10.65 -11.81 9.72
N GLN A 27 10.44 -13.06 10.13
CA GLN A 27 10.65 -14.22 9.29
C GLN A 27 9.48 -14.42 8.30
N LEU A 28 9.78 -14.57 7.01
CA LEU A 28 8.80 -14.81 5.96
C LEU A 28 9.16 -16.02 5.10
N LYS A 29 8.12 -16.73 4.63
CA LYS A 29 8.22 -17.78 3.61
C LYS A 29 8.19 -17.14 2.23
N ILE A 30 9.23 -17.36 1.44
CA ILE A 30 9.35 -16.92 0.05
C ILE A 30 8.85 -18.05 -0.83
N THR A 31 7.71 -17.86 -1.49
CA THR A 31 7.09 -18.85 -2.39
C THR A 31 7.24 -18.51 -3.87
N LYS A 32 7.65 -17.28 -4.19
CA LYS A 32 7.75 -16.75 -5.56
C LYS A 32 9.21 -16.73 -6.06
N GLY A 33 10.03 -17.68 -5.62
CA GLY A 33 11.46 -17.76 -5.98
C GLY A 33 11.70 -18.01 -7.47
N TYR A 34 10.73 -18.62 -8.16
CA TYR A 34 10.78 -18.89 -9.59
C TYR A 34 10.69 -17.64 -10.50
N LYS A 35 10.37 -16.47 -9.94
CA LYS A 35 10.26 -15.23 -10.73
C LYS A 35 11.64 -14.73 -11.15
N ALA A 36 11.74 -14.15 -12.35
CA ALA A 36 13.00 -13.56 -12.83
C ALA A 36 13.34 -12.20 -12.20
N ASP A 37 12.45 -11.63 -11.38
CA ASP A 37 12.60 -10.29 -10.80
C ASP A 37 13.63 -10.21 -9.66
N TRP A 38 14.09 -11.36 -9.15
CA TRP A 38 15.05 -11.41 -8.06
C TRP A 38 16.45 -11.00 -8.50
N ARG A 39 17.12 -10.20 -7.67
CA ARG A 39 18.54 -9.84 -7.84
C ARG A 39 19.30 -10.14 -6.57
N LEU A 40 20.51 -10.69 -6.72
CA LEU A 40 21.41 -10.93 -5.61
C LEU A 40 22.22 -9.65 -5.34
N VAL A 41 22.34 -9.28 -4.07
CA VAL A 41 23.24 -8.18 -3.65
C VAL A 41 24.65 -8.77 -3.54
N PRO A 42 25.65 -8.23 -4.28
CA PRO A 42 27.03 -8.69 -4.16
C PRO A 42 27.61 -8.37 -2.78
N ARG A 43 28.48 -9.26 -2.28
CA ARG A 43 29.05 -9.15 -0.92
C ARG A 43 29.74 -7.82 -0.62
N HIS A 44 30.44 -7.25 -1.59
CA HIS A 44 31.16 -5.98 -1.42
C HIS A 44 30.23 -4.75 -1.41
N GLU A 45 28.98 -4.89 -1.85
CA GLU A 45 27.97 -3.84 -1.81
C GLU A 45 27.00 -3.99 -0.63
N GLU A 46 27.08 -5.07 0.14
CA GLU A 46 26.17 -5.36 1.25
C GLU A 46 26.14 -4.23 2.29
N ASP A 47 27.30 -3.72 2.70
CA ASP A 47 27.39 -2.65 3.68
C ASP A 47 26.76 -1.36 3.17
N LYS A 48 27.00 -1.01 1.91
CA LYS A 48 26.41 0.15 1.26
C LYS A 48 24.89 0.01 1.12
N PHE A 49 24.42 -1.16 0.70
CA PHE A 49 23.00 -1.48 0.57
C PHE A 49 22.28 -1.42 1.92
N ARG A 50 22.92 -1.93 2.97
CA ARG A 50 22.38 -1.91 4.34
C ARG A 50 22.41 -0.52 4.97
N SER A 51 23.42 0.29 4.68
CA SER A 51 23.57 1.66 5.21
C SER A 51 22.54 2.65 4.66
N TYR A 52 21.68 2.23 3.73
CA TYR A 52 20.63 3.06 3.18
C TYR A 52 19.67 3.53 4.29
N THR A 53 19.92 4.76 4.71
CA THR A 53 19.15 5.57 5.65
C THR A 53 18.42 6.69 4.90
N GLY A 54 17.98 6.39 3.66
CA GLY A 54 17.06 7.30 2.98
C GLY A 54 15.86 7.56 3.89
N GLU A 55 15.37 8.80 3.88
CA GLU A 55 14.14 9.18 4.59
C GLU A 55 13.10 8.08 4.34
N LEU A 56 12.62 7.46 5.43
CA LEU A 56 11.50 6.53 5.32
C LEU A 56 10.41 7.29 4.57
N PRO A 57 9.86 6.74 3.48
CA PRO A 57 8.83 7.46 2.74
C PRO A 57 7.79 7.89 3.76
N ALA A 58 7.51 9.20 3.79
CA ALA A 58 6.58 9.79 4.74
C ALA A 58 5.38 8.87 4.84
N GLN A 59 5.00 8.53 6.07
CA GLN A 59 3.84 7.68 6.32
C GLN A 59 2.71 8.20 5.44
N ASN A 60 2.23 7.38 4.50
CA ASN A 60 1.22 7.81 3.54
C ASN A 60 -0.04 8.09 4.35
N VAL A 61 -0.24 9.37 4.64
CA VAL A 61 -1.38 9.81 5.41
C VAL A 61 -2.52 9.98 4.45
N ILE A 62 -3.47 9.06 4.57
CA ILE A 62 -4.60 9.00 3.66
C ILE A 62 -5.74 9.80 4.28
N PRO A 63 -6.25 10.81 3.57
CA PRO A 63 -7.42 11.58 4.00
C PRO A 63 -8.57 10.64 4.39
N THR A 64 -9.35 11.03 5.40
CA THR A 64 -10.53 10.24 5.80
C THR A 64 -11.66 10.38 4.76
N GLU A 65 -11.69 11.50 4.05
CA GLU A 65 -12.73 11.84 3.10
C GLU A 65 -12.14 12.41 1.82
N MET A 66 -12.87 12.24 0.72
CA MET A 66 -12.52 12.82 -0.57
C MET A 66 -13.75 13.48 -1.19
N ASN A 67 -13.53 14.55 -1.95
CA ASN A 67 -14.58 15.15 -2.75
C ASN A 67 -15.11 14.14 -3.77
N LEU A 68 -16.41 14.23 -4.04
CA LEU A 68 -17.04 13.44 -5.08
C LEU A 68 -16.43 13.73 -6.47
N PRO A 69 -16.37 12.73 -7.37
CA PRO A 69 -16.04 12.97 -8.76
C PRO A 69 -17.02 13.99 -9.39
N PRO A 70 -16.57 14.82 -10.35
CA PRO A 70 -17.32 15.99 -10.82
C PRO A 70 -18.71 15.67 -11.38
N LEU A 71 -18.88 14.52 -12.04
CA LEU A 71 -20.18 14.08 -12.53
C LEU A 71 -21.14 13.70 -11.37
N LEU A 72 -20.62 12.98 -10.37
CA LEU A 72 -21.44 12.50 -9.25
C LEU A 72 -21.79 13.66 -8.30
N GLU A 73 -20.87 14.62 -8.14
CA GLU A 73 -21.14 15.92 -7.49
C GLU A 73 -22.35 16.61 -8.10
N TYR A 74 -22.38 16.77 -9.44
CA TYR A 74 -23.50 17.41 -10.14
C TYR A 74 -24.83 16.66 -9.95
N LEU A 75 -24.79 15.32 -10.01
CA LEU A 75 -25.99 14.49 -9.83
C LEU A 75 -26.57 14.62 -8.42
N GLU A 76 -25.73 14.58 -7.39
CA GLU A 76 -26.18 14.75 -6.00
C GLU A 76 -26.72 16.16 -5.75
N MET A 77 -26.02 17.20 -6.19
CA MET A 77 -26.47 18.58 -6.01
C MET A 77 -27.78 18.86 -6.75
N SER A 78 -27.94 18.35 -7.98
CA SER A 78 -29.18 18.50 -8.74
C SER A 78 -30.34 17.69 -8.14
N SER A 79 -30.08 16.50 -7.61
CA SER A 79 -31.05 15.69 -6.86
C SER A 79 -31.51 16.40 -5.58
N ALA A 80 -30.58 16.99 -4.83
CA ALA A 80 -30.87 17.73 -3.60
C ALA A 80 -31.68 19.02 -3.88
N ALA A 81 -31.33 19.76 -4.93
CA ALA A 81 -32.08 20.92 -5.39
C ALA A 81 -33.52 20.56 -5.78
N ARG A 82 -33.74 19.43 -6.48
CA ARG A 82 -35.08 18.93 -6.82
C ARG A 82 -35.90 18.52 -5.58
N LYS A 83 -35.25 18.07 -4.52
CA LYS A 83 -35.88 17.72 -3.24
C LYS A 83 -36.14 18.93 -2.32
N GLY A 84 -35.77 20.14 -2.75
CA GLY A 84 -35.98 21.38 -2.00
C GLY A 84 -34.89 21.71 -0.97
N ASN A 85 -33.81 20.94 -0.91
CA ASN A 85 -32.68 21.17 0.00
C ASN A 85 -31.40 21.44 -0.81
N PRO A 86 -31.21 22.66 -1.34
CA PRO A 86 -30.01 22.98 -2.12
C PRO A 86 -28.76 22.90 -1.22
N MET A 87 -27.85 21.98 -1.55
CA MET A 87 -26.56 21.87 -0.85
C MET A 87 -25.63 22.99 -1.32
N THR A 88 -25.08 23.76 -0.38
CA THR A 88 -24.11 24.84 -0.66
C THR A 88 -22.66 24.32 -0.67
N GLU A 89 -22.40 23.24 0.06
CA GLU A 89 -21.08 22.62 0.14
C GLU A 89 -20.97 21.40 -0.79
N ARG A 90 -19.74 21.15 -1.26
CA ARG A 90 -19.45 19.99 -2.09
C ARG A 90 -19.63 18.70 -1.28
N PRO A 91 -20.44 17.74 -1.75
CA PRO A 91 -20.62 16.49 -1.05
C PRO A 91 -19.33 15.65 -1.08
N LYS A 92 -19.01 15.02 0.06
CA LYS A 92 -17.80 14.23 0.28
C LYS A 92 -18.14 12.74 0.45
N ILE A 93 -17.21 11.87 0.05
CA ILE A 93 -17.28 10.42 0.27
C ILE A 93 -16.26 10.02 1.35
N PRO A 94 -16.66 9.19 2.33
CA PRO A 94 -15.71 8.56 3.24
C PRO A 94 -14.87 7.51 2.50
N LEU A 95 -13.55 7.57 2.66
CA LEU A 95 -12.64 6.61 2.05
C LEU A 95 -12.52 5.34 2.90
N ILE A 96 -12.72 4.18 2.27
CA ILE A 96 -12.45 2.88 2.91
C ILE A 96 -10.96 2.56 2.78
N ARG A 97 -10.29 2.39 3.91
CA ARG A 97 -8.86 2.07 3.96
C ARG A 97 -8.65 0.56 3.87
N ASN A 98 -7.99 0.12 2.80
CA ASN A 98 -7.53 -1.26 2.68
C ASN A 98 -6.11 -1.39 3.25
N TYR A 99 -5.99 -1.99 4.43
CA TYR A 99 -4.70 -2.23 5.06
C TYR A 99 -4.02 -3.45 4.42
N GLY A 100 -3.01 -3.21 3.58
CA GLY A 100 -2.15 -4.27 3.07
C GLY A 100 -1.11 -4.68 4.11
N LYS A 101 -0.74 -5.97 4.17
CA LYS A 101 0.24 -6.51 5.13
C LYS A 101 1.57 -5.74 5.18
N ASN A 102 2.01 -5.20 4.04
CA ASN A 102 3.28 -4.48 3.90
C ASN A 102 3.11 -2.98 3.62
N ASN A 103 1.88 -2.53 3.34
CA ASN A 103 1.59 -1.15 2.97
C ASN A 103 0.43 -0.68 3.84
N ARG A 104 0.76 -0.21 5.05
CA ARG A 104 -0.20 0.33 6.02
C ARG A 104 -0.38 1.82 5.73
N ALA A 105 -1.59 2.20 5.37
CA ALA A 105 -2.02 3.59 5.41
C ALA A 105 -2.13 4.06 6.86
N ILE A 106 -1.68 5.28 7.15
CA ILE A 106 -1.84 5.89 8.47
C ILE A 106 -2.86 7.03 8.32
N SER A 107 -3.66 7.26 9.36
CA SER A 107 -4.69 8.31 9.33
C SER A 107 -4.14 9.65 9.79
N ASP A 108 -4.77 10.75 9.38
CA ASP A 108 -4.40 12.10 9.83
C ASP A 108 -4.44 12.22 11.37
N SER A 109 -5.40 11.54 12.00
CA SER A 109 -5.53 11.49 13.46
C SER A 109 -4.44 10.65 14.12
N GLU A 110 -4.07 9.51 13.55
CA GLU A 110 -2.94 8.71 14.03
C GLU A 110 -1.63 9.48 13.89
N GLN A 111 -1.44 10.22 12.79
CA GLN A 111 -0.24 11.02 12.60
C GLN A 111 -0.13 12.14 13.64
N LYS A 112 -1.22 12.86 13.95
CA LYS A 112 -1.23 13.87 15.02
C LYS A 112 -0.84 13.30 16.38
N ILE A 113 -1.28 12.08 16.69
CA ILE A 113 -0.90 11.36 17.93
C ILE A 113 0.59 11.01 17.91
N LEU A 114 1.11 10.55 16.77
CA LEU A 114 2.53 10.21 16.61
C LEU A 114 3.46 11.43 16.69
N ASP A 115 2.99 12.59 16.20
CA ASP A 115 3.74 13.84 16.20
C ASP A 115 3.70 14.56 17.57
N GLY A 116 3.02 13.99 18.57
CA GLY A 116 2.97 14.52 19.94
C GLY A 116 2.15 15.80 20.12
N ASN A 117 1.34 16.17 19.12
CA ASN A 117 0.45 17.33 19.17
C ASN A 117 -0.93 16.89 19.66
N LEU A 118 -1.14 16.93 20.98
CA LEU A 118 -2.44 16.85 21.65
C LEU A 118 -2.71 18.13 22.43
#